data_AF-A0A1Y0IAX6-F1
#
_entry.id   AF-A0A1Y0IAX6-F1
#
_cell.length_a   1.000
_cell.length_b   1.000
_cell.length_c   1.000
_cell.angle_alpha   90.00
_cell.angle_beta   90.00
_cell.angle_gamma   90.00
#
_symmetry.space_group_name_H-M   'P 1'
#
loop_
_entity.id
_entity.type
_entity.pdbx_description
1 polymer ?
#
loop_
_entity_poly.entity_id
_entity_poly.type
_entity_poly.pdbx_seq_one_letter_code
_entity_poly.pdbx_strand_id
1 'polypeptide(L)'
;MLRMQGYQISTYDLFYDNNPAVLDEAYGFITATEVFEHLSNPKLILEKLLSQLDDSGSLFIMTKRVENQQKFSTWHYIRDPTHITFFSNESFQYIAEEYALNLELIKPDVAVLSKR
;
A
#
# COMPACT_ATOMS: atom_id res chain seq x y z
N MET A 1 -8.60 -9.34 12.21
CA MET A 1 -9.42 -8.15 12.57
C MET A 1 -10.65 -8.00 11.66
N LEU A 2 -10.51 -7.90 10.33
CA LEU A 2 -11.64 -7.73 9.40
C LEU A 2 -12.64 -8.91 9.36
N ARG A 3 -12.16 -10.18 9.35
CA ARG A 3 -13.05 -11.36 9.47
C ARG A 3 -13.96 -11.30 10.70
N MET A 4 -13.42 -10.83 11.83
CA MET A 4 -14.19 -10.69 13.08
C MET A 4 -15.25 -9.60 13.01
N GLN A 5 -15.13 -8.66 12.07
CA GLN A 5 -16.11 -7.61 11.81
C GLN A 5 -17.12 -8.02 10.71
N GLY A 6 -17.10 -9.29 10.28
CA GLY A 6 -18.05 -9.85 9.30
C GLY A 6 -17.63 -9.71 7.83
N TYR A 7 -16.45 -9.16 7.53
CA TYR A 7 -15.95 -9.06 6.16
C TYR A 7 -15.47 -10.42 5.65
N GLN A 8 -15.85 -10.75 4.42
CA GLN A 8 -15.20 -11.81 3.65
C GLN A 8 -13.87 -11.28 3.12
N ILE A 9 -12.77 -11.93 3.48
CA ILE A 9 -11.42 -11.53 3.06
C ILE A 9 -10.59 -12.73 2.63
N SER A 10 -9.80 -12.51 1.61
CA SER A 10 -8.64 -13.32 1.24
C SER A 10 -7.37 -12.71 1.84
N THR A 11 -6.40 -13.55 2.15
CA THR A 11 -5.10 -13.14 2.71
C THR A 11 -3.98 -13.67 1.82
N TYR A 12 -2.92 -12.90 1.71
CA TYR A 12 -1.72 -13.27 0.97
C TYR A 12 -0.50 -12.81 1.75
N ASP A 13 0.42 -13.73 2.00
CA ASP A 13 1.76 -13.46 2.48
C ASP A 13 2.69 -14.49 1.88
N LEU A 14 3.82 -14.05 1.30
CA LEU A 14 4.74 -14.95 0.61
C LEU A 14 5.28 -16.09 1.52
N PHE A 15 5.40 -15.84 2.82
CA PHE A 15 6.01 -16.76 3.78
C PHE A 15 4.97 -17.46 4.66
N TYR A 16 3.90 -16.77 5.05
CA TYR A 16 2.95 -17.23 6.05
C TYR A 16 1.59 -17.67 5.48
N ASP A 17 1.22 -17.21 4.28
CA ASP A 17 -0.06 -17.53 3.64
C ASP A 17 0.06 -17.42 2.12
N ASN A 18 0.91 -18.28 1.54
CA ASN A 18 1.29 -18.22 0.14
C ASN A 18 0.23 -18.87 -0.76
N ASN A 19 -0.89 -18.17 -0.92
CA ASN A 19 -1.95 -18.53 -1.86
C ASN A 19 -2.00 -17.51 -3.01
N PRO A 20 -1.15 -17.62 -4.04
CA PRO A 20 -1.08 -16.62 -5.10
C PRO A 20 -2.35 -16.54 -5.95
N ALA A 21 -3.24 -17.54 -5.92
CA ALA A 21 -4.51 -17.49 -6.65
C ALA A 21 -5.39 -16.30 -6.24
N VAL A 22 -5.27 -15.82 -4.99
CA VAL A 22 -6.00 -14.64 -4.52
C VAL A 22 -5.52 -13.35 -5.21
N LEU A 23 -4.34 -13.37 -5.84
CA LEU A 23 -3.82 -12.26 -6.62
C LEU A 23 -4.42 -12.16 -8.04
N ASP A 24 -5.29 -13.11 -8.42
CA ASP A 24 -5.99 -13.12 -9.72
C ASP A 24 -7.50 -12.86 -9.58
N GLU A 25 -7.96 -12.53 -8.38
CA GLU A 25 -9.34 -12.11 -8.10
C GLU A 25 -9.49 -10.59 -8.05
N ALA A 26 -10.75 -10.14 -8.10
CA ALA A 26 -11.13 -8.74 -8.01
C ALA A 26 -11.75 -8.42 -6.63
N TYR A 27 -11.47 -7.22 -6.12
CA TYR A 27 -11.84 -6.80 -4.78
C TYR A 27 -12.40 -5.38 -4.74
N GLY A 28 -13.45 -5.19 -3.94
CA GLY A 28 -13.96 -3.86 -3.59
C GLY A 28 -13.00 -3.08 -2.69
N PHE A 29 -12.07 -3.74 -1.99
CA PHE A 29 -10.97 -3.07 -1.31
C PHE A 29 -9.78 -4.02 -1.07
N ILE A 30 -8.59 -3.44 -0.97
CA ILE A 30 -7.34 -4.13 -0.63
C ILE A 30 -6.65 -3.34 0.48
N THR A 31 -6.09 -4.04 1.47
CA THR A 31 -5.26 -3.41 2.51
C THR A 31 -3.84 -3.98 2.49
N ALA A 32 -2.83 -3.12 2.46
CA ALA A 32 -1.42 -3.48 2.60
C ALA A 32 -0.84 -2.73 3.81
N THR A 33 -0.68 -3.44 4.92
CA THR A 33 -0.29 -2.84 6.21
C THR A 33 1.15 -3.18 6.55
N GLU A 34 2.03 -2.17 6.58
CA GLU A 34 3.48 -2.32 6.80
C GLU A 34 4.11 -3.31 5.81
N VAL A 35 3.85 -3.08 4.51
CA VAL A 35 4.31 -3.96 3.40
C VAL A 35 5.18 -3.19 2.41
N PHE A 36 4.75 -2.00 2.01
CA PHE A 36 5.30 -1.28 0.86
C PHE A 36 6.76 -0.85 1.06
N GLU A 37 7.15 -0.58 2.29
CA GLU A 37 8.52 -0.25 2.70
C GLU A 37 9.52 -1.41 2.49
N HIS A 38 9.04 -2.64 2.39
CA HIS A 38 9.84 -3.84 2.21
C HIS A 38 9.97 -4.28 0.74
N LEU A 39 9.26 -3.63 -0.18
CA LEU A 39 9.21 -4.03 -1.58
C LEU A 39 10.42 -3.50 -2.34
N SER A 40 11.14 -4.38 -3.05
CA SER A 40 12.25 -3.97 -3.93
C SER A 40 11.79 -3.34 -5.24
N ASN A 41 10.57 -3.67 -5.69
CA ASN A 41 9.92 -3.06 -6.83
C ASN A 41 8.45 -2.73 -6.48
N PRO A 42 8.21 -1.64 -5.73
CA PRO A 42 6.87 -1.26 -5.28
C PRO A 42 5.93 -0.94 -6.46
N LYS A 43 6.46 -0.46 -7.60
CA LYS A 43 5.65 -0.15 -8.79
C LYS A 43 4.95 -1.39 -9.34
N LEU A 44 5.70 -2.49 -9.52
CA LEU A 44 5.14 -3.73 -10.04
C LEU A 44 4.00 -4.27 -9.16
N ILE A 45 4.19 -4.22 -7.85
CA ILE A 45 3.18 -4.68 -6.90
C ILE A 45 1.99 -3.73 -6.88
N LEU A 46 2.21 -2.42 -6.88
CA LEU A 46 1.15 -1.42 -6.97
C LEU A 46 0.28 -1.65 -8.21
N GLU A 47 0.88 -1.78 -9.40
CA GLU A 47 0.15 -2.01 -10.65
C GLU A 47 -0.68 -3.31 -10.59
N LYS A 48 -0.12 -4.38 -10.03
CA LYS A 48 -0.86 -5.63 -9.82
C LYS A 48 -2.06 -5.41 -8.89
N LEU A 49 -1.87 -4.80 -7.72
CA LEU A 49 -2.97 -4.54 -6.78
C LEU A 49 -4.04 -3.62 -7.39
N LEU A 50 -3.65 -2.60 -8.15
CA LEU A 50 -4.59 -1.71 -8.84
C LEU A 50 -5.40 -2.42 -9.93
N SER A 51 -4.84 -3.45 -10.58
CA SER A 51 -5.57 -4.28 -11.55
C SER A 51 -6.60 -5.22 -10.90
N GLN A 52 -6.46 -5.46 -9.61
CA GLN A 52 -7.37 -6.29 -8.82
C GLN A 52 -8.49 -5.50 -8.14
N LEU A 53 -8.46 -4.18 -8.22
CA LEU A 53 -9.56 -3.37 -7.70
C LEU A 53 -10.71 -3.36 -8.70
N ASP A 54 -11.92 -3.56 -8.17
CA ASP A 54 -13.16 -3.28 -8.89
C ASP A 54 -13.23 -1.78 -9.28
N ASP A 55 -14.18 -1.40 -10.15
CA ASP A 55 -14.33 -0.02 -10.66
C ASP A 55 -14.57 1.03 -9.57
N SER A 56 -15.06 0.63 -8.39
CA SER A 56 -15.22 1.49 -7.20
C SER A 56 -14.28 1.11 -6.06
N GLY A 57 -13.22 0.35 -6.35
CA GLY A 57 -12.35 -0.24 -5.36
C GLY A 57 -11.33 0.73 -4.78
N SER A 58 -10.88 0.44 -3.55
CA SER A 58 -9.89 1.23 -2.82
C SER A 58 -8.72 0.39 -2.33
N LEU A 59 -7.50 0.89 -2.51
CA LEU A 59 -6.27 0.35 -1.95
C LEU A 59 -5.82 1.21 -0.76
N PHE A 60 -5.77 0.59 0.42
CA PHE A 60 -5.29 1.18 1.66
C PHE A 60 -3.85 0.74 1.90
N ILE A 61 -2.91 1.68 1.86
CA ILE A 61 -1.49 1.44 2.13
C ILE A 61 -1.15 2.08 3.47
N MET A 62 -0.74 1.27 4.44
CA MET A 62 -0.14 1.77 5.67
C MET A 62 1.37 1.62 5.57
N THR A 63 2.06 2.76 5.56
CA THR A 63 3.52 2.86 5.60
C THR A 63 3.88 4.27 6.05
N LYS A 64 5.00 4.42 6.75
CA LYS A 64 5.36 5.76 7.22
C LYS A 64 5.79 6.66 6.08
N ARG A 65 5.40 7.94 6.18
CA ARG A 65 5.73 8.95 5.18
C ARG A 65 6.80 9.90 5.67
N VAL A 66 7.84 10.09 4.86
CA VAL A 66 8.93 11.04 5.13
C VAL A 66 8.44 12.47 4.93
N GLU A 67 8.73 13.34 5.89
CA GLU A 67 8.36 14.76 5.81
C GLU A 67 9.26 15.54 4.83
N ASN A 68 10.57 15.31 4.90
CA ASN A 68 11.56 15.95 4.04
C ASN A 68 12.92 15.23 4.14
N GLN A 69 13.82 15.56 3.22
CA GLN A 69 15.16 14.97 3.13
C GLN A 69 16.01 15.16 4.39
N GLN A 70 15.89 16.30 5.09
CA GLN A 70 16.66 16.54 6.31
C GLN A 70 16.21 15.60 7.43
N LYS A 71 14.89 15.46 7.63
CA LYS A 71 14.31 14.51 8.58
C LYS A 71 14.66 13.07 8.21
N PHE A 72 14.66 12.73 6.92
CA PHE A 72 15.01 11.41 6.43
C PHE A 72 16.36 10.93 6.96
N SER A 73 17.39 11.77 6.90
CA SER A 73 18.77 11.40 7.27
C SER A 73 18.95 10.93 8.72
N THR A 74 18.04 11.31 9.62
CA THR A 74 18.12 10.96 11.05
C THR A 74 16.96 10.08 11.51
N TRP A 75 16.06 9.73 10.58
CA TRP A 75 14.81 9.07 10.88
C TRP A 75 15.05 7.62 11.34
N HIS A 76 14.48 7.21 12.46
CA HIS A 76 14.67 5.85 12.97
C HIS A 76 14.13 4.76 12.04
N TYR A 77 13.17 5.09 11.19
CA TYR A 77 12.54 4.14 10.27
C TYR A 77 13.51 3.60 9.21
N ILE A 78 14.58 4.32 8.86
CA ILE A 78 15.62 3.83 7.93
C ILE A 78 16.62 2.86 8.58
N ARG A 79 16.57 2.72 9.91
CA ARG A 79 17.53 1.88 10.66
C ARG A 79 17.17 0.41 10.62
N ASP A 80 15.92 0.09 10.27
CA ASP A 80 15.51 -1.29 10.02
C ASP A 80 16.03 -1.70 8.62
N PRO A 81 16.91 -2.70 8.52
CA PRO A 81 17.47 -3.11 7.23
C PRO A 81 16.44 -3.73 6.29
N THR A 82 15.25 -4.07 6.78
CA THR A 82 14.14 -4.56 5.95
C THR A 82 13.38 -3.43 5.26
N HIS A 83 13.53 -2.17 5.70
CA HIS A 83 12.94 -1.00 5.06
C HIS A 83 13.86 -0.51 3.95
N ILE A 84 13.52 -0.87 2.71
CA ILE A 84 14.34 -0.61 1.52
C ILE A 84 13.70 0.41 0.57
N THR A 85 12.43 0.73 0.78
CA THR A 85 11.66 1.70 0.01
C THR A 85 10.97 2.68 0.95
N PHE A 86 10.92 3.96 0.59
CA PHE A 86 10.34 5.01 1.42
C PHE A 86 9.44 5.92 0.60
N PHE A 87 8.34 6.37 1.21
CA PHE A 87 7.31 7.18 0.57
C PHE A 87 7.18 8.52 1.28
N SER A 88 6.76 9.55 0.56
CA SER A 88 6.31 10.83 1.11
C SER A 88 4.87 11.12 0.68
N ASN A 89 4.30 12.23 1.15
CA ASN A 89 3.00 12.67 0.65
C ASN A 89 3.07 12.93 -0.87
N GLU A 90 4.17 13.51 -1.35
CA GLU A 90 4.43 13.77 -2.77
C GLU A 90 4.55 12.48 -3.58
N SER A 91 5.10 11.41 -3.01
CA SER A 91 5.13 10.09 -3.67
C SER A 91 3.72 9.57 -3.96
N PHE A 92 2.81 9.67 -2.98
CA PHE A 92 1.42 9.24 -3.17
C PHE A 92 0.64 10.18 -4.09
N GLN A 93 0.91 11.48 -4.05
CA GLN A 93 0.34 12.44 -5.00
C GLN A 93 0.73 12.10 -6.44
N TYR A 94 2.02 11.85 -6.68
CA TYR A 94 2.52 11.41 -7.98
C TYR A 94 1.84 10.12 -8.45
N ILE A 95 1.71 9.13 -7.57
CA ILE A 95 1.01 7.87 -7.89
C ILE A 95 -0.45 8.14 -8.29
N ALA A 96 -1.17 8.96 -7.53
CA ALA A 96 -2.57 9.23 -7.82
C ALA A 96 -2.76 9.97 -9.15
N GLU A 97 -1.84 10.86 -9.51
CA GLU A 97 -1.84 11.55 -10.80
C GLU A 97 -1.52 10.58 -11.95
N GLU A 98 -0.45 9.80 -11.83
CA GLU A 98 0.02 8.86 -12.86
C GLU A 98 -1.03 7.81 -13.23
N TYR A 99 -1.74 7.27 -12.22
CA TYR A 99 -2.73 6.21 -12.43
C TYR A 99 -4.18 6.72 -12.48
N ALA A 100 -4.39 8.04 -12.53
CA ALA A 100 -5.71 8.67 -12.53
C ALA A 100 -6.62 8.17 -11.38
N LEU A 101 -6.09 8.17 -10.16
CA LEU A 101 -6.79 7.77 -8.94
C LEU A 101 -7.21 8.99 -8.12
N ASN A 102 -8.06 8.76 -7.12
CA ASN A 102 -8.26 9.69 -6.02
C ASN A 102 -7.27 9.34 -4.89
N LEU A 103 -6.80 10.36 -4.15
CA LEU A 103 -5.90 10.19 -3.01
C LEU A 103 -6.50 10.80 -1.75
N GLU A 104 -6.55 10.00 -0.68
CA GLU A 104 -6.79 10.48 0.68
C GLU A 104 -5.65 10.08 1.61
N LEU A 105 -5.05 11.05 2.29
CA LEU A 105 -4.02 10.81 3.30
C LEU A 105 -4.67 10.85 4.69
N ILE A 106 -5.16 9.70 5.14
CA ILE A 106 -5.81 9.56 6.44
C ILE A 106 -4.77 9.15 7.49
N LYS A 107 -4.60 9.92 8.57
CA LYS A 107 -3.52 9.73 9.56
C LYS A 107 -2.09 9.89 8.99
N PRO A 108 -1.04 9.96 9.83
CA PRO A 108 0.34 10.15 9.36
C PRO A 108 0.91 9.00 8.51
N ASP A 109 0.31 7.81 8.58
CA ASP A 109 0.85 6.55 8.04
C ASP A 109 -0.09 5.82 7.08
N VAL A 110 -1.32 6.28 6.85
CA VAL A 110 -2.22 5.64 5.86
C VAL A 110 -2.46 6.53 4.65
N ALA A 111 -2.31 5.95 3.46
CA ALA A 111 -2.70 6.54 2.18
C ALA A 111 -3.77 5.65 1.55
N VAL A 112 -4.83 6.25 1.03
CA VAL A 112 -5.92 5.56 0.34
C VAL A 112 -5.93 6.01 -1.11
N LEU A 113 -5.79 5.05 -2.01
CA LEU A 113 -5.89 5.24 -3.46
C LEU A 113 -7.17 4.57 -3.94
N SER A 114 -8.09 5.33 -4.56
CA SER A 114 -9.35 4.76 -5.08
C SER A 114 -9.53 5.05 -6.56
N LYS A 115 -10.27 4.18 -7.25
CA LYS A 115 -10.69 4.41 -8.64
C LYS A 115 -11.54 5.70 -8.74
N ARG A 116 -11.50 6.34 -9.92
CA ARG A 116 -12.26 7.54 -10.27
C ARG A 116 -13.59 7.20 -10.92
#